data_AF-A0A832Z984-F1
#
_entry.id   AF-A0A832Z984-F1
#
_cell.length_a   1.000
_cell.length_b   1.000
_cell.length_c   1.000
_cell.angle_alpha   90.00
_cell.angle_beta   90.00
_cell.angle_gamma   90.00
#
_symmetry.space_group_name_H-M   'P 1'
#
loop_
_entity.id
_entity.type
_entity.pdbx_description
1 polymer ?
#
loop_
_entity_poly.entity_id
_entity_poly.type
_entity_poly.pdbx_seq_one_letter_code
_entity_poly.pdbx_strand_id
1 'polypeptide(L)'
;MSTIPLVLGIIMGVLTSYTDIKTGFIDDKHVFPVAGAGILYYLYEGIKNGDNFHALSGILGLGIGFLIGYVLYLIGGWASGDVVILAGYSALFPYASEFAKIKAPYAVYYPLHALTLFFNSIIGVFPFLFIYALGGLIFKKKVDRLKAIFTENIILTIELVLWIMVTLGFFIIIGYYFHITLHPLIRWLGTIVMLAIFGKYRRIGNILGVTALIIYTYIIGPPFLLSFIKLLLVFYAFKIFFSIVKVLRDEILVERKPVEKLKEWDILGEWIYEKNGEVLRDRESFVEKFKKAITTGDLSIVKLSYENVIASPTAEGLTKEQIEKLKKLVEEGKLENEFIVRKAMPFAPALFLGFLISVFYGDLLWLLFIKMNGL
;
A
#
# COMPACT_ATOMS: atom_id res chain seq x y z
N MET A 1 6.68 -23.81 18.82
CA MET A 1 5.60 -24.59 18.18
C MET A 1 5.16 -23.99 16.83
N SER A 2 6.09 -23.46 16.01
CA SER A 2 5.75 -22.67 14.81
C SER A 2 5.99 -23.37 13.46
N THR A 3 6.41 -24.65 13.46
CA THR A 3 6.85 -25.35 12.25
C THR A 3 5.72 -25.68 11.28
N ILE A 4 4.52 -26.03 11.78
CA ILE A 4 3.37 -26.34 10.92
C ILE A 4 2.89 -25.09 10.17
N PRO A 5 2.59 -23.96 10.84
CA PRO A 5 2.31 -22.70 10.15
C PRO A 5 3.40 -22.31 9.16
N LEU A 6 4.67 -22.49 9.51
CA LEU A 6 5.80 -22.15 8.64
C LEU A 6 5.78 -22.94 7.33
N VAL A 7 5.65 -24.27 7.40
CA VAL A 7 5.60 -25.12 6.20
C VAL A 7 4.41 -24.75 5.32
N LEU A 8 3.24 -24.53 5.92
CA LEU A 8 2.05 -24.09 5.19
C LEU A 8 2.25 -22.71 4.53
N GLY A 9 2.91 -21.77 5.20
CA GLY A 9 3.20 -20.44 4.67
C GLY A 9 4.19 -20.47 3.51
N ILE A 10 5.18 -21.37 3.55
CA ILE A 10 6.09 -21.62 2.43
C ILE A 10 5.34 -22.22 1.24
N ILE A 11 4.49 -23.24 1.47
CA ILE A 11 3.68 -23.86 0.42
C ILE A 11 2.77 -22.82 -0.24
N MET A 12 2.02 -22.05 0.57
CA MET A 12 1.16 -20.97 0.08
C MET A 12 1.95 -19.97 -0.75
N GLY A 13 3.13 -19.54 -0.27
CA GLY A 13 3.98 -18.57 -0.96
C GLY A 13 4.51 -19.04 -2.29
N VAL A 14 4.97 -20.29 -2.36
CA VAL A 14 5.46 -20.89 -3.61
C VAL A 14 4.33 -21.03 -4.62
N LEU A 15 3.16 -21.54 -4.20
CA LEU A 15 2.01 -21.74 -5.10
C LEU A 15 1.44 -20.42 -5.63
N THR A 16 1.26 -19.44 -4.74
CA THR A 16 0.75 -18.11 -5.12
C THR A 16 1.76 -17.35 -5.98
N SER A 17 3.05 -17.38 -5.66
CA SER A 17 4.09 -16.76 -6.50
C SER A 17 4.18 -17.40 -7.88
N TYR A 18 4.09 -18.75 -7.96
CA TYR A 18 4.13 -19.45 -9.24
C TYR A 18 2.95 -19.11 -10.14
N THR A 19 1.74 -19.10 -9.57
CA THR A 19 0.53 -18.75 -10.31
C THR A 19 0.50 -17.29 -10.72
N ASP A 20 0.86 -16.38 -9.83
CA ASP A 20 0.93 -14.95 -10.13
C ASP A 20 1.93 -14.63 -11.26
N ILE A 21 3.13 -15.23 -11.24
CA ILE A 21 4.12 -15.04 -12.31
C ILE A 21 3.65 -15.63 -13.64
N LYS A 22 3.00 -16.81 -13.63
CA LYS A 22 2.65 -17.54 -14.85
C LYS A 22 1.36 -17.06 -15.50
N THR A 23 0.34 -16.79 -14.69
CA THR A 23 -1.01 -16.46 -15.14
C THR A 23 -1.41 -15.02 -14.81
N GLY A 24 -0.74 -14.34 -13.87
CA GLY A 24 -1.16 -13.03 -13.37
C GLY A 24 -2.40 -13.11 -12.47
N PHE A 25 -2.77 -14.33 -12.05
CA PHE A 25 -3.96 -14.62 -11.26
C PHE A 25 -3.58 -15.45 -10.06
N ILE A 26 -4.26 -15.19 -8.95
CA ILE A 26 -4.09 -15.91 -7.70
C ILE A 26 -5.32 -16.80 -7.54
N ASP A 27 -5.08 -18.11 -7.41
CA ASP A 27 -6.14 -19.08 -7.18
C ASP A 27 -6.47 -19.17 -5.69
N ASP A 28 -7.73 -18.90 -5.37
CA ASP A 28 -8.32 -18.95 -4.03
C ASP A 28 -8.03 -20.27 -3.30
N LYS A 29 -7.91 -21.38 -4.04
CA LYS A 29 -7.62 -22.70 -3.47
C LYS A 29 -6.23 -22.79 -2.81
N HIS A 30 -5.32 -21.87 -3.14
CA HIS A 30 -4.00 -21.82 -2.53
C HIS A 30 -4.00 -21.06 -1.20
N VAL A 31 -4.96 -20.18 -0.98
CA VAL A 31 -4.97 -19.26 0.16
C VAL A 31 -5.96 -19.67 1.23
N PHE A 32 -7.24 -19.90 0.88
CA PHE A 32 -8.28 -20.16 1.88
C PHE A 32 -8.05 -21.42 2.72
N PRO A 33 -7.62 -22.57 2.16
CA PRO A 33 -7.34 -23.74 2.98
C PRO A 33 -6.22 -23.50 3.99
N VAL A 34 -5.19 -22.75 3.61
CA VAL A 34 -4.05 -22.44 4.49
C VAL A 34 -4.46 -21.45 5.58
N ALA A 35 -5.23 -20.42 5.23
CA ALA A 35 -5.81 -19.49 6.19
C ALA A 35 -6.72 -20.21 7.20
N GLY A 36 -7.58 -21.11 6.72
CA GLY A 36 -8.44 -21.95 7.54
C GLY A 36 -7.66 -22.86 8.48
N ALA A 37 -6.58 -23.48 7.99
CA ALA A 37 -5.68 -24.28 8.82
C ALA A 37 -5.02 -23.43 9.93
N GLY A 38 -4.61 -22.19 9.61
CA GLY A 38 -4.09 -21.24 10.60
C GLY A 38 -5.11 -20.91 11.69
N ILE A 39 -6.35 -20.59 11.31
CA ILE A 39 -7.43 -20.30 12.25
C ILE A 39 -7.70 -21.50 13.17
N LEU A 40 -7.82 -22.70 12.61
CA LEU A 40 -8.05 -23.92 13.39
C LEU A 40 -6.87 -24.24 14.31
N TYR A 41 -5.64 -24.00 13.86
CA TYR A 41 -4.43 -24.18 14.66
C TYR A 41 -4.46 -23.31 15.92
N TYR A 42 -4.70 -22.00 15.77
CA TYR A 42 -4.75 -21.08 16.91
C TYR A 42 -5.96 -21.31 17.81
N LEU A 43 -7.11 -21.68 17.24
CA LEU A 43 -8.28 -22.07 18.01
C LEU A 43 -7.97 -23.26 18.93
N TYR A 44 -7.34 -24.30 18.38
CA TYR A 44 -6.95 -25.49 19.15
C TYR A 44 -5.92 -25.15 20.24
N GLU A 45 -4.86 -24.40 19.91
CA GLU A 45 -3.85 -23.98 20.89
C GLU A 45 -4.44 -23.10 22.01
N GLY A 46 -5.32 -22.16 21.66
CA GLY A 46 -5.95 -21.27 22.61
C GLY A 46 -6.87 -22.01 23.59
N ILE A 47 -7.70 -22.94 23.09
CA ILE A 47 -8.56 -23.78 23.94
C ILE A 47 -7.70 -24.66 24.87
N LYS A 48 -6.63 -25.26 24.35
CA LYS A 48 -5.72 -26.11 25.14
C LYS A 48 -5.04 -25.34 26.28
N ASN A 49 -4.70 -24.07 26.04
CA ASN A 49 -4.00 -23.22 27.00
C ASN A 49 -4.95 -22.37 27.87
N GLY A 50 -6.26 -22.43 27.64
CA GLY A 50 -7.25 -21.60 28.33
C GLY A 50 -7.19 -20.11 27.96
N ASP A 51 -6.59 -19.77 26.82
CA ASP A 51 -6.42 -18.39 26.34
C ASP A 51 -7.38 -18.11 25.17
N ASN A 52 -8.50 -17.48 25.49
CA ASN A 52 -9.52 -17.08 24.51
C ASN A 52 -9.00 -16.05 23.50
N PHE A 53 -8.05 -15.20 23.90
CA PHE A 53 -7.49 -14.18 23.01
C PHE A 53 -6.56 -14.82 22.00
N HIS A 54 -5.75 -15.79 22.44
CA HIS A 54 -4.94 -16.61 21.54
C HIS A 54 -5.81 -17.44 20.59
N ALA A 55 -6.92 -18.01 21.06
CA ALA A 55 -7.86 -18.78 20.24
C ALA A 55 -8.44 -17.98 19.06
N LEU A 56 -8.73 -16.69 19.28
CA LEU A 56 -9.29 -15.80 18.26
C LEU A 56 -8.23 -15.14 17.36
N SER A 57 -6.95 -15.32 17.67
CA SER A 57 -5.86 -14.58 17.01
C SER A 57 -5.79 -14.82 15.51
N GLY A 58 -6.06 -16.03 15.02
CA GLY A 58 -6.09 -16.31 13.58
C GLY A 58 -7.18 -15.54 12.84
N ILE A 59 -8.37 -15.39 13.44
CA ILE A 59 -9.48 -14.60 12.87
C ILE A 59 -9.15 -13.11 12.90
N LEU A 60 -8.60 -12.62 14.02
CA LEU A 60 -8.18 -11.24 14.15
C LEU A 60 -7.09 -10.89 13.14
N GLY A 61 -6.08 -11.76 12.99
CA GLY A 61 -5.01 -11.62 12.01
C GLY A 61 -5.56 -11.56 10.59
N LEU A 62 -6.48 -12.47 10.22
CA LEU A 62 -7.17 -12.44 8.92
C LEU A 62 -7.85 -11.09 8.68
N GLY A 63 -8.65 -10.63 9.64
CA GLY A 63 -9.41 -9.38 9.52
C GLY A 63 -8.51 -8.15 9.38
N ILE A 64 -7.43 -8.08 10.15
CA ILE A 64 -6.46 -6.97 10.08
C ILE A 64 -5.70 -7.00 8.76
N GLY A 65 -5.22 -8.18 8.32
CA GLY A 65 -4.54 -8.34 7.03
C GLY A 65 -5.44 -7.96 5.86
N PHE A 66 -6.70 -8.39 5.88
CA PHE A 66 -7.71 -8.01 4.91
C PHE A 66 -7.96 -6.50 4.92
N LEU A 67 -8.12 -5.88 6.10
CA LEU A 67 -8.34 -4.44 6.21
C LEU A 67 -7.20 -3.63 5.60
N ILE A 68 -5.95 -3.98 5.93
CA ILE A 68 -4.76 -3.32 5.36
C ILE A 68 -4.72 -3.47 3.85
N GLY A 69 -4.90 -4.70 3.35
CA GLY A 69 -4.90 -4.96 1.91
C GLY A 69 -6.05 -4.23 1.20
N TYR A 70 -7.24 -4.22 1.77
CA TYR A 70 -8.41 -3.54 1.21
C TYR A 70 -8.20 -2.02 1.10
N VAL A 71 -7.59 -1.39 2.10
CA VAL A 71 -7.20 0.02 2.02
C VAL A 71 -6.26 0.28 0.83
N LEU A 72 -5.31 -0.60 0.56
CA LEU A 72 -4.40 -0.46 -0.59
C LEU A 72 -5.08 -0.72 -1.92
N TYR A 73 -6.01 -1.68 -1.96
CA TYR A 73 -6.85 -1.92 -3.12
C TYR A 73 -7.66 -0.67 -3.49
N LEU A 74 -8.29 -0.01 -2.49
CA LEU A 74 -9.03 1.24 -2.71
C LEU A 74 -8.15 2.39 -3.21
N ILE A 75 -6.89 2.45 -2.76
CA ILE A 75 -5.90 3.44 -3.23
C ILE A 75 -5.42 3.11 -4.67
N GLY A 76 -5.78 1.95 -5.21
CA GLY A 76 -5.31 1.45 -6.50
C GLY A 76 -3.84 1.05 -6.47
N GLY A 77 -3.34 0.67 -5.28
CA GLY A 77 -1.98 0.20 -5.07
C GLY A 77 -1.81 -1.29 -5.34
N TRP A 78 -2.80 -2.12 -4.99
CA TRP A 78 -2.77 -3.58 -5.07
C TRP A 78 -3.98 -4.17 -5.81
N ALA A 79 -3.82 -5.40 -6.30
CA ALA A 79 -4.93 -6.19 -6.84
C ALA A 79 -5.69 -6.90 -5.72
N SER A 80 -6.91 -7.36 -6.01
CA SER A 80 -7.74 -8.10 -5.04
C SER A 80 -7.06 -9.37 -4.52
N GLY A 81 -6.30 -10.08 -5.37
CA GLY A 81 -5.56 -11.28 -4.96
C GLY A 81 -4.49 -11.00 -3.90
N ASP A 82 -3.79 -9.87 -3.98
CA ASP A 82 -2.76 -9.48 -3.00
C ASP A 82 -3.36 -9.26 -1.61
N VAL A 83 -4.59 -8.72 -1.56
CA VAL A 83 -5.36 -8.54 -0.32
C VAL A 83 -5.63 -9.88 0.34
N VAL A 84 -6.07 -10.87 -0.44
CA VAL A 84 -6.39 -12.21 0.04
C VAL A 84 -5.11 -12.93 0.51
N ILE A 85 -4.00 -12.80 -0.20
CA ILE A 85 -2.71 -13.37 0.23
C ILE A 85 -2.26 -12.76 1.56
N LEU A 86 -2.31 -11.43 1.71
CA LEU A 86 -1.95 -10.78 2.97
C LEU A 86 -2.85 -11.24 4.12
N ALA A 87 -4.16 -11.34 3.88
CA ALA A 87 -5.11 -11.86 4.86
C ALA A 87 -4.79 -13.31 5.26
N GLY A 88 -4.48 -14.17 4.28
CA GLY A 88 -4.13 -15.57 4.53
C GLY A 88 -2.84 -15.72 5.34
N TYR A 89 -1.79 -14.97 5.01
CA TYR A 89 -0.57 -14.96 5.82
C TYR A 89 -0.81 -14.42 7.23
N SER A 90 -1.64 -13.39 7.37
CA SER A 90 -1.95 -12.81 8.67
C SER A 90 -2.80 -13.74 9.54
N ALA A 91 -3.64 -14.57 8.93
CA ALA A 91 -4.38 -15.63 9.62
C ALA A 91 -3.46 -16.77 10.11
N LEU A 92 -2.46 -17.11 9.29
CA LEU A 92 -1.49 -18.16 9.57
C LEU A 92 -0.42 -17.74 10.56
N PHE A 93 -0.04 -16.46 10.55
CA PHE A 93 0.95 -15.84 11.42
C PHE A 93 0.40 -14.52 12.01
N PRO A 94 -0.53 -14.59 12.97
CA PRO A 94 -1.02 -13.41 13.68
C PRO A 94 0.06 -12.79 14.59
N TYR A 95 1.03 -13.60 15.05
CA TYR A 95 2.13 -13.18 15.92
C TYR A 95 3.50 -13.38 15.23
N ALA A 96 4.51 -12.66 15.74
CA ALA A 96 5.89 -12.78 15.29
C ALA A 96 6.43 -14.21 15.53
N SER A 97 7.13 -14.73 14.51
CA SER A 97 7.76 -16.04 14.56
C SER A 97 8.73 -16.19 15.74
N GLU A 98 8.82 -17.41 16.27
CA GLU A 98 9.85 -17.77 17.26
C GLU A 98 11.25 -17.57 16.69
N PHE A 99 11.44 -17.85 15.40
CA PHE A 99 12.71 -17.76 14.67
C PHE A 99 13.15 -16.31 14.35
N ALA A 100 12.25 -15.34 14.50
CA ALA A 100 12.55 -13.95 14.15
C ALA A 100 13.56 -13.35 15.14
N LYS A 101 14.62 -12.72 14.61
CA LYS A 101 15.64 -12.04 15.43
C LYS A 101 15.12 -10.74 16.03
N ILE A 102 14.33 -9.99 15.27
CA ILE A 102 13.81 -8.68 15.66
C ILE A 102 12.29 -8.74 15.73
N LYS A 103 11.73 -8.67 16.94
CA LYS A 103 10.29 -8.79 17.16
C LYS A 103 9.73 -7.44 17.61
N ALA A 104 8.82 -6.88 16.81
CA ALA A 104 8.12 -5.66 17.18
C ALA A 104 7.13 -5.93 18.32
N PRO A 105 7.00 -5.05 19.33
CA PRO A 105 6.07 -5.26 20.45
C PRO A 105 4.63 -5.53 20.00
N TYR A 106 4.15 -4.82 18.98
CA TYR A 106 2.80 -5.03 18.47
C TYR A 106 2.58 -6.42 17.87
N ALA A 107 3.63 -7.08 17.35
CA ALA A 107 3.53 -8.42 16.77
C ALA A 107 3.81 -9.52 17.80
N VAL A 108 4.30 -9.17 19.00
CA VAL A 108 4.52 -10.11 20.11
C VAL A 108 3.30 -10.17 21.02
N TYR A 109 2.78 -9.00 21.40
CA TYR A 109 1.69 -8.89 22.38
C TYR A 109 0.30 -8.90 21.77
N TYR A 110 0.19 -8.54 20.49
CA TYR A 110 -1.09 -8.44 19.79
C TYR A 110 -1.03 -9.17 18.44
N PRO A 111 -2.17 -9.62 17.89
CA PRO A 111 -2.22 -10.30 16.60
C PRO A 111 -2.06 -9.31 15.42
N LEU A 112 -1.08 -8.42 15.50
CA LEU A 112 -0.82 -7.33 14.55
C LEU A 112 0.39 -7.60 13.65
N HIS A 113 0.81 -8.86 13.52
CA HIS A 113 1.93 -9.22 12.63
C HIS A 113 1.64 -8.95 11.15
N ALA A 114 0.37 -8.76 10.77
CA ALA A 114 -0.03 -8.24 9.46
C ALA A 114 0.72 -6.95 9.06
N LEU A 115 1.02 -6.06 10.01
CA LEU A 115 1.82 -4.86 9.77
C LEU A 115 3.25 -5.21 9.38
N THR A 116 3.87 -6.16 10.11
CA THR A 116 5.21 -6.65 9.80
C THR A 116 5.27 -7.23 8.39
N LEU A 117 4.32 -8.09 8.04
CA LEU A 117 4.22 -8.70 6.72
C LEU A 117 4.11 -7.62 5.63
N PHE A 118 3.18 -6.70 5.79
CA PHE A 118 2.95 -5.59 4.87
C PHE A 118 4.21 -4.75 4.62
N PHE A 119 4.86 -4.25 5.68
CA PHE A 119 6.04 -3.40 5.54
C PHE A 119 7.26 -4.19 5.02
N ASN A 120 7.44 -5.43 5.44
CA ASN A 120 8.52 -6.27 4.94
C ASN A 120 8.38 -6.54 3.44
N SER A 121 7.15 -6.75 2.93
CA SER A 121 6.90 -6.93 1.49
C SER A 121 7.23 -5.67 0.70
N ILE A 122 6.81 -4.50 1.17
CA ILE A 122 7.14 -3.20 0.56
C ILE A 122 8.65 -2.96 0.52
N ILE A 123 9.31 -3.10 1.67
CA ILE A 123 10.74 -2.83 1.79
C ILE A 123 11.56 -3.87 1.01
N GLY A 124 11.15 -5.13 1.06
CA GLY A 124 11.83 -6.24 0.38
C GLY A 124 11.76 -6.14 -1.14
N VAL A 125 10.63 -5.71 -1.70
CA VAL A 125 10.47 -5.58 -3.17
C VAL A 125 11.07 -4.28 -3.71
N PHE A 126 11.29 -3.27 -2.85
CA PHE A 126 11.74 -1.95 -3.28
C PHE A 126 13.01 -1.94 -4.16
N PRO A 127 14.10 -2.68 -3.85
CA PRO A 127 15.28 -2.70 -4.70
C PRO A 127 15.00 -3.22 -6.11
N PHE A 128 14.14 -4.24 -6.24
CA PHE A 128 13.76 -4.82 -7.53
C PHE A 128 12.89 -3.85 -8.33
N LEU A 129 11.92 -3.21 -7.68
CA LEU A 129 11.10 -2.17 -8.29
C LEU A 129 11.92 -0.99 -8.78
N PHE A 130 12.88 -0.57 -7.97
CA PHE A 130 13.77 0.53 -8.28
C PHE A 130 14.57 0.24 -9.55
N ILE A 131 15.24 -0.91 -9.62
CA ILE A 131 16.03 -1.31 -10.80
C ILE A 131 15.15 -1.45 -12.04
N TYR A 132 14.01 -2.13 -11.91
CA TYR A 132 13.09 -2.35 -13.03
C TYR A 132 12.52 -1.03 -13.58
N ALA A 133 12.14 -0.10 -12.70
CA ALA A 133 11.62 1.20 -13.10
C ALA A 133 12.68 2.07 -13.78
N LEU A 134 13.89 2.12 -13.21
CA LEU A 134 15.00 2.86 -13.82
C LEU A 134 15.37 2.31 -15.20
N GLY A 135 15.54 0.98 -15.30
CA GLY A 135 15.86 0.32 -16.56
C GLY A 135 14.78 0.54 -17.62
N GLY A 136 13.50 0.40 -17.24
CA GLY A 136 12.37 0.65 -18.13
C GLY A 136 12.29 2.10 -18.62
N LEU A 137 12.55 3.08 -17.75
CA LEU A 137 12.57 4.50 -18.12
C LEU A 137 13.75 4.85 -19.05
N ILE A 138 14.93 4.33 -18.76
CA ILE A 138 16.13 4.53 -19.60
C ILE A 138 15.89 3.92 -20.99
N PHE A 139 15.36 2.70 -21.06
CA PHE A 139 15.05 2.03 -22.32
C PHE A 139 14.01 2.80 -23.14
N LYS A 140 12.95 3.31 -22.49
CA LYS A 140 11.93 4.16 -23.13
C LYS A 140 12.39 5.62 -23.35
N LYS A 141 13.64 5.97 -23.03
CA LYS A 141 14.24 7.32 -23.15
C LYS A 141 13.46 8.43 -22.43
N LYS A 142 12.76 8.12 -21.33
CA LYS A 142 11.93 9.07 -20.57
C LYS A 142 12.72 9.77 -19.46
N VAL A 143 13.71 10.57 -19.83
CA VAL A 143 14.64 11.24 -18.88
C VAL A 143 13.92 12.21 -17.93
N ASP A 144 12.89 12.92 -18.41
CA ASP A 144 12.15 13.86 -17.56
C ASP A 144 11.36 13.15 -16.46
N ARG A 145 10.76 12.00 -16.78
CA ARG A 145 10.08 11.14 -15.79
C ARG A 145 11.06 10.55 -14.78
N LEU A 146 12.28 10.22 -15.22
CA LEU A 146 13.32 9.78 -14.31
C LEU A 146 13.68 10.88 -13.29
N LYS A 147 13.88 12.11 -13.75
CA LYS A 147 14.15 13.25 -12.85
C LYS A 147 12.97 13.52 -11.91
N ALA A 148 11.74 13.36 -12.40
CA ALA A 148 10.53 13.54 -11.62
C ALA A 148 10.46 12.63 -10.38
N ILE A 149 10.94 11.38 -10.46
CA ILE A 149 11.00 10.45 -9.31
C ILE A 149 11.73 11.09 -8.12
N PHE A 150 12.85 11.74 -8.39
CA PHE A 150 13.68 12.35 -7.36
C PHE A 150 13.19 13.74 -6.98
N THR A 151 12.62 14.51 -7.90
CA THR A 151 12.32 15.95 -7.69
C THR A 151 10.86 16.28 -7.36
N GLU A 152 9.88 15.55 -7.90
CA GLU A 152 8.46 15.82 -7.63
C GLU A 152 8.16 15.62 -6.13
N ASN A 153 7.35 16.51 -5.56
CA ASN A 153 6.89 16.45 -4.18
C ASN A 153 7.98 16.49 -3.08
N ILE A 154 9.25 16.80 -3.39
CA ILE A 154 10.29 17.00 -2.34
C ILE A 154 9.83 18.01 -1.29
N ILE A 155 9.28 19.15 -1.74
CA ILE A 155 8.84 20.22 -0.84
C ILE A 155 7.76 19.68 0.12
N LEU A 156 6.79 18.92 -0.39
CA LEU A 156 5.75 18.29 0.45
C LEU A 156 6.39 17.34 1.48
N THR A 157 7.42 16.57 1.10
CA THR A 157 8.14 15.69 2.03
C THR A 157 8.79 16.49 3.17
N ILE A 158 9.47 17.60 2.84
CA ILE A 158 10.09 18.48 3.84
C ILE A 158 9.02 19.09 4.75
N GLU A 159 7.94 19.61 4.18
CA GLU A 159 6.81 20.19 4.92
C GLU A 159 6.19 19.19 5.89
N LEU A 160 5.90 17.97 5.46
CA LEU A 160 5.34 16.93 6.32
C LEU A 160 6.27 16.61 7.50
N VAL A 161 7.57 16.51 7.28
CA VAL A 161 8.54 16.22 8.35
C VAL A 161 8.60 17.38 9.35
N LEU A 162 8.58 18.63 8.87
CA LEU A 162 8.50 19.82 9.71
C LEU A 162 7.22 19.83 10.56
N TRP A 163 6.08 19.50 9.94
CA TRP A 163 4.77 19.46 10.61
C TRP A 163 4.69 18.35 11.66
N ILE A 164 5.27 17.18 11.39
CA ILE A 164 5.39 16.10 12.37
C ILE A 164 6.23 16.58 13.56
N MET A 165 7.38 17.20 13.30
CA MET A 165 8.27 17.66 14.36
C MET A 165 7.63 18.70 15.27
N VAL A 166 6.98 19.73 14.71
CA VAL A 166 6.29 20.74 15.52
C VAL A 166 5.13 20.13 16.32
N THR A 167 4.43 19.15 15.75
CA THR A 167 3.32 18.48 16.43
C THR A 167 3.81 17.62 17.60
N LEU A 168 4.88 16.86 17.39
CA LEU A 168 5.52 16.08 18.46
C LEU A 168 6.04 17.00 19.56
N GLY A 169 6.71 18.09 19.19
CA GLY A 169 7.18 19.12 20.11
C GLY A 169 6.05 19.76 20.92
N PHE A 170 4.91 20.06 20.27
CA PHE A 170 3.71 20.57 20.94
C PHE A 170 3.19 19.62 22.01
N PHE A 171 3.08 18.32 21.72
CA PHE A 171 2.64 17.33 22.71
C PHE A 171 3.64 17.16 23.86
N ILE A 172 4.94 17.27 23.59
CA ILE A 172 5.98 17.26 24.63
C ILE A 172 5.85 18.48 25.55
N ILE A 173 5.67 19.68 24.98
CA ILE A 173 5.47 20.92 25.73
C ILE A 173 4.21 20.83 26.59
N ILE A 174 3.10 20.33 26.06
CA ILE A 174 1.87 20.14 26.84
C ILE A 174 2.12 19.23 28.03
N GLY A 175 2.73 18.06 27.79
CA GLY A 175 3.02 17.10 28.85
C GLY A 175 3.93 17.68 29.92
N TYR A 176 4.94 18.46 29.52
CA TYR A 176 5.89 19.07 30.45
C TYR A 176 5.25 20.20 31.28
N TYR A 177 4.62 21.19 30.65
CA TYR A 177 4.13 22.39 31.36
C TYR A 177 2.79 22.20 32.06
N PHE A 178 1.88 21.39 31.50
CA PHE A 178 0.55 21.18 32.08
C PHE A 178 0.46 19.88 32.88
N HIS A 179 1.52 19.07 32.90
CA HIS A 179 1.57 17.75 33.56
C HIS A 179 0.46 16.81 33.08
N ILE A 180 -0.01 16.99 31.84
CA ILE A 180 -1.04 16.16 31.20
C ILE A 180 -0.37 15.05 30.41
N THR A 181 -0.41 13.83 30.91
CA THR A 181 0.04 12.65 30.16
C THR A 181 -1.07 12.15 29.24
N LEU A 182 -1.04 12.58 27.98
CA LEU A 182 -1.98 12.11 26.97
C LEU A 182 -1.72 10.64 26.61
N HIS A 183 -2.79 9.85 26.58
CA HIS A 183 -2.76 8.47 26.11
C HIS A 183 -2.14 8.39 24.70
N PRO A 184 -1.26 7.40 24.38
CA PRO A 184 -0.59 7.31 23.09
C PRO A 184 -1.52 7.41 21.88
N LEU A 185 -2.70 6.78 21.93
CA LEU A 185 -3.70 6.86 20.86
C LEU A 185 -4.20 8.28 20.61
N ILE A 186 -4.40 9.07 21.68
CA ILE A 186 -4.84 10.47 21.57
C ILE A 186 -3.74 11.31 20.93
N ARG A 187 -2.47 11.07 21.27
CA ARG A 187 -1.33 11.74 20.63
C ARG A 187 -1.24 11.40 19.15
N TRP A 188 -1.45 10.14 18.78
CA TRP A 188 -1.47 9.72 17.37
C TRP A 188 -2.62 10.36 16.59
N LEU A 189 -3.84 10.31 17.12
CA LEU A 189 -5.01 10.94 16.49
C LEU A 189 -4.84 12.46 16.40
N GLY A 190 -4.39 13.09 17.47
CA GLY A 190 -4.07 14.52 17.49
C GLY A 190 -2.99 14.89 16.49
N THR A 191 -2.00 14.02 16.27
CA THR A 191 -0.98 14.22 15.23
C THR A 191 -1.61 14.22 13.84
N ILE A 192 -2.48 13.26 13.53
CA ILE A 192 -3.20 13.21 12.25
C ILE A 192 -4.05 14.47 12.03
N VAL A 193 -4.76 14.93 13.06
CA VAL A 193 -5.57 16.15 13.01
C VAL A 193 -4.70 17.39 12.75
N MET A 194 -3.58 17.53 13.46
CA MET A 194 -2.65 18.64 13.26
C MET A 194 -2.03 18.64 11.86
N LEU A 195 -1.67 17.46 11.33
CA LEU A 195 -1.19 17.32 9.95
C LEU A 195 -2.27 17.73 8.93
N ALA A 196 -3.54 17.40 9.16
CA ALA A 196 -4.64 17.84 8.31
C ALA A 196 -4.84 19.37 8.37
N ILE A 197 -4.74 19.96 9.55
CA ILE A 197 -4.82 21.42 9.75
C ILE A 197 -3.65 22.12 9.03
N PHE A 198 -2.42 21.66 9.22
CA PHE A 198 -1.26 22.22 8.53
C PHE A 198 -1.30 21.99 7.02
N GLY A 199 -1.83 20.85 6.57
CA GLY A 199 -2.11 20.59 5.17
C GLY A 199 -3.07 21.61 4.55
N LYS A 200 -4.11 22.01 5.29
CA LYS A 200 -5.04 23.07 4.88
C LYS A 200 -4.38 24.46 4.92
N TYR A 201 -3.56 24.73 5.93
CA TYR A 201 -2.89 26.03 6.14
C TYR A 201 -1.37 25.93 5.98
N ARG A 202 -0.90 25.48 4.80
CA ARG A 202 0.51 25.12 4.54
C ARG A 202 1.51 26.19 4.99
N ARG A 203 1.24 27.46 4.69
CA ARG A 203 2.14 28.58 5.08
C ARG A 203 2.35 28.66 6.59
N ILE A 204 1.28 28.53 7.37
CA ILE A 204 1.34 28.59 8.85
C ILE A 204 2.10 27.38 9.38
N GLY A 205 1.77 26.17 8.89
CA GLY A 205 2.47 24.94 9.27
C GLY A 205 3.98 25.01 8.97
N ASN A 206 4.36 25.56 7.82
CA ASN A 206 5.76 25.70 7.44
C ASN A 206 6.52 26.69 8.32
N ILE A 207 5.93 27.85 8.60
CA ILE A 207 6.53 28.85 9.51
C ILE A 207 6.73 28.21 10.88
N LEU A 208 5.68 27.62 11.46
CA LEU A 208 5.75 26.97 12.77
C LEU A 208 6.78 25.82 12.79
N GLY A 209 6.83 25.01 11.74
CA GLY A 209 7.78 23.92 11.60
C GLY A 209 9.23 24.38 11.55
N VAL A 210 9.54 25.41 10.76
CA VAL A 210 10.90 25.98 10.67
C VAL A 210 11.29 26.65 11.98
N THR A 211 10.37 27.43 12.59
CA THR A 211 10.59 28.05 13.90
C THR A 211 10.85 27.00 14.97
N ALA A 212 10.05 25.94 15.02
CA ALA A 212 10.25 24.82 15.94
C ALA A 212 11.59 24.13 15.72
N LEU A 213 11.98 23.88 14.47
CA LEU A 213 13.28 23.28 14.14
C LEU A 213 14.44 24.14 14.67
N ILE A 214 14.38 25.46 14.47
CA ILE A 214 15.42 26.39 14.96
C ILE A 214 15.46 26.39 16.49
N ILE A 215 14.30 26.57 17.15
CA ILE A 215 14.21 26.66 18.61
C ILE A 215 14.66 25.35 19.26
N TYR A 216 14.16 24.21 18.81
CA TYR A 216 14.53 22.91 19.39
C TYR A 216 15.98 22.53 19.11
N THR A 217 16.52 22.89 17.94
CA THR A 217 17.96 22.72 17.68
C THR A 217 18.80 23.62 18.61
N TYR A 218 18.34 24.83 18.93
CA TYR A 218 19.02 25.71 19.87
C TYR A 218 18.98 25.15 21.31
N ILE A 219 17.83 24.62 21.75
CA ILE A 219 17.64 24.12 23.12
C ILE A 219 18.30 22.75 23.33
N ILE A 220 18.06 21.80 22.42
CA ILE A 220 18.49 20.38 22.56
C ILE A 220 19.87 20.16 21.93
N GLY A 221 20.26 21.01 20.98
CA GLY A 221 21.53 20.92 20.27
C GLY A 221 21.47 20.04 18.99
N PRO A 222 22.66 19.68 18.46
CA PRO A 222 22.81 18.90 17.23
C PRO A 222 22.02 17.57 17.14
N PRO A 223 21.78 16.82 18.24
CA PRO A 223 21.00 15.59 18.18
C PRO A 223 19.58 15.78 17.63
N PHE A 224 18.94 16.93 17.90
CA PHE A 224 17.61 17.21 17.37
C PHE A 224 17.62 17.37 15.84
N LEU A 225 18.61 18.10 15.31
CA LEU A 225 18.79 18.26 13.87
C LEU A 225 19.08 16.91 13.19
N LEU A 226 19.87 16.04 13.82
CA LEU A 226 20.11 14.68 13.31
C LEU A 226 18.81 13.86 13.26
N SER A 227 17.95 13.95 14.27
CA SER A 227 16.64 13.30 14.26
C SER A 227 15.74 13.82 13.15
N PHE A 228 15.74 15.13 12.90
CA PHE A 228 15.03 15.72 11.75
C PHE A 228 15.56 15.17 10.43
N ILE A 229 16.88 15.13 10.23
CA ILE A 229 17.50 14.59 9.01
C ILE A 229 17.17 13.10 8.83
N LYS A 230 17.26 12.29 9.88
CA LYS A 230 16.88 10.87 9.85
C LYS A 230 15.42 10.69 9.43
N LEU A 231 14.51 11.46 10.03
CA LEU A 231 13.10 11.42 9.68
C LEU A 231 12.86 11.84 8.23
N LEU A 232 13.54 12.91 7.78
CA LEU A 232 13.49 13.38 6.39
C LEU A 232 13.95 12.31 5.41
N LEU A 233 15.05 11.61 5.70
CA LEU A 233 15.55 10.52 4.86
C LEU A 233 14.55 9.37 4.74
N VAL A 234 13.90 8.99 5.84
CA VAL A 234 12.86 7.93 5.83
C VAL A 234 11.67 8.35 4.98
N PHE A 235 11.13 9.55 5.21
CA PHE A 235 10.00 10.07 4.43
C PHE A 235 10.36 10.27 2.96
N TYR A 236 11.60 10.66 2.66
CA TYR A 236 12.09 10.77 1.29
C TYR A 236 12.23 9.40 0.61
N ALA A 237 12.69 8.37 1.34
CA ALA A 237 12.71 7.00 0.83
C ALA A 237 11.29 6.49 0.48
N PHE A 238 10.32 6.72 1.37
CA PHE A 238 8.90 6.43 1.07
C PHE A 238 8.39 7.23 -0.13
N LYS A 239 8.75 8.52 -0.24
CA LYS A 239 8.39 9.34 -1.42
C LYS A 239 8.93 8.71 -2.70
N ILE A 240 10.20 8.29 -2.71
CA ILE A 240 10.82 7.64 -3.87
C ILE A 240 10.09 6.35 -4.20
N PHE A 241 9.79 5.51 -3.21
CA PHE A 241 9.02 4.27 -3.37
C PHE A 241 7.69 4.54 -4.11
N PHE A 242 6.85 5.44 -3.58
CA PHE A 242 5.56 5.72 -4.20
C PHE A 242 5.68 6.36 -5.58
N SER A 243 6.71 7.18 -5.81
CA SER A 243 6.99 7.77 -7.12
C SER A 243 7.36 6.71 -8.15
N ILE A 244 8.11 5.68 -7.74
CA ILE A 244 8.48 4.55 -8.59
C ILE A 244 7.28 3.68 -8.92
N VAL A 245 6.45 3.34 -7.93
CA VAL A 245 5.21 2.58 -8.15
C VAL A 245 4.32 3.32 -9.14
N LYS A 246 4.16 4.64 -8.96
CA LYS A 246 3.39 5.49 -9.89
C LYS A 246 3.96 5.44 -11.32
N VAL A 247 5.26 5.64 -11.48
CA VAL A 247 5.93 5.59 -12.79
C VAL A 247 5.78 4.21 -13.45
N LEU A 248 5.96 3.14 -12.68
CA LEU A 248 5.80 1.78 -13.20
C LEU A 248 4.40 1.58 -13.75
N ARG A 249 3.39 1.95 -12.96
CA ARG A 249 1.98 1.83 -13.34
C ARG A 249 1.62 2.70 -14.54
N ASP A 250 2.07 3.94 -14.59
CA ASP A 250 1.61 4.90 -15.59
C ASP A 250 2.40 4.79 -16.92
N GLU A 251 3.66 4.33 -16.87
CA GLU A 251 4.58 4.40 -18.02
C GLU A 251 5.12 3.04 -18.48
N ILE A 252 5.35 2.09 -17.58
CA ILE A 252 6.06 0.83 -17.90
C ILE A 252 5.08 -0.32 -18.10
N LEU A 253 4.12 -0.46 -17.18
CA LEU A 253 3.08 -1.50 -17.16
C LEU A 253 1.85 -1.11 -17.98
N VAL A 254 1.94 -0.10 -18.82
CA VAL A 254 0.86 0.30 -19.73
C VAL A 254 1.28 0.01 -21.17
N GLU A 255 0.38 -0.65 -21.89
CA GLU A 255 0.51 -0.93 -23.31
C GLU A 255 -0.72 -0.42 -24.05
N ARG A 256 -0.50 0.12 -25.25
CA ARG A 256 -1.58 0.48 -26.17
C ARG A 256 -1.78 -0.66 -27.15
N LYS A 257 -2.99 -1.21 -27.21
CA LYS A 257 -3.35 -2.32 -28.10
C LYS A 257 -4.60 -1.93 -28.90
N PRO A 258 -4.68 -2.32 -30.18
CA PRO A 258 -5.94 -2.25 -30.92
C PRO A 258 -6.87 -3.39 -30.48
N VAL A 259 -8.16 -3.26 -30.79
CA VAL A 259 -9.25 -4.15 -30.33
C VAL A 259 -9.05 -5.61 -30.74
N GLU A 260 -8.36 -5.87 -31.85
CA GLU A 260 -8.09 -7.22 -32.34
C GLU A 260 -7.04 -7.94 -31.49
N LYS A 261 -6.20 -7.19 -30.79
CA LYS A 261 -5.17 -7.73 -29.90
C LYS A 261 -5.61 -7.83 -28.44
N LEU A 262 -6.82 -7.35 -28.11
CA LEU A 262 -7.40 -7.54 -26.80
C LEU A 262 -7.69 -9.01 -26.57
N LYS A 263 -7.27 -9.50 -25.41
CA LYS A 263 -7.56 -10.86 -24.96
C LYS A 263 -8.51 -10.82 -23.78
N GLU A 264 -9.24 -11.90 -23.60
CA GLU A 264 -9.94 -12.15 -22.34
C GLU A 264 -8.94 -11.97 -21.20
N TRP A 265 -9.39 -11.34 -20.11
CA TRP A 265 -8.57 -10.99 -18.94
C TRP A 265 -7.61 -9.81 -19.10
N ASP A 266 -7.52 -9.15 -20.28
CA ASP A 266 -6.80 -7.88 -20.37
C ASP A 266 -7.50 -6.83 -19.47
N ILE A 267 -6.74 -6.16 -18.60
CA ILE A 267 -7.25 -5.10 -17.73
C ILE A 267 -7.20 -3.77 -18.47
N LEU A 268 -8.36 -3.17 -18.77
CA LEU A 268 -8.39 -1.84 -19.37
C LEU A 268 -7.87 -0.78 -18.40
N GLY A 269 -7.26 0.26 -18.96
CA GLY A 269 -6.84 1.45 -18.23
C GLY A 269 -7.86 2.57 -18.25
N GLU A 270 -9.03 2.35 -18.86
CA GLU A 270 -10.08 3.33 -19.11
C GLU A 270 -11.47 2.73 -18.91
N TRP A 271 -12.42 3.56 -18.50
CA TRP A 271 -13.85 3.23 -18.48
C TRP A 271 -14.45 3.49 -19.84
N ILE A 272 -15.33 2.59 -20.28
CA ILE A 272 -16.11 2.72 -21.50
C ILE A 272 -17.58 2.51 -21.12
N TYR A 273 -18.39 3.53 -21.36
CA TYR A 273 -19.79 3.53 -20.96
C TYR A 273 -20.63 4.27 -22.00
N GLU A 274 -21.94 4.03 -21.97
CA GLU A 274 -22.88 4.65 -22.88
C GLU A 274 -23.71 5.71 -22.12
N LYS A 275 -23.73 6.93 -22.61
CA LYS A 275 -24.53 8.02 -22.04
C LYS A 275 -25.28 8.73 -23.15
N ASN A 276 -26.60 8.82 -23.04
CA ASN A 276 -27.46 9.45 -24.04
C ASN A 276 -27.28 8.91 -25.48
N GLY A 277 -26.95 7.61 -25.63
CA GLY A 277 -26.70 6.97 -26.93
C GLY A 277 -25.31 7.21 -27.52
N GLU A 278 -24.44 7.96 -26.84
CA GLU A 278 -23.03 8.14 -27.20
C GLU A 278 -22.12 7.28 -26.31
N VAL A 279 -21.12 6.65 -26.93
CA VAL A 279 -20.12 5.86 -26.21
C VAL A 279 -18.97 6.78 -25.81
N LEU A 280 -18.76 6.93 -24.51
CA LEU A 280 -17.74 7.82 -23.95
C LEU A 280 -16.62 7.02 -23.28
N ARG A 281 -15.43 7.63 -23.25
CA ARG A 281 -14.26 7.12 -22.54
C ARG A 281 -13.90 8.00 -21.37
N ASP A 282 -13.61 7.38 -20.24
CA ASP A 282 -13.05 8.08 -19.09
C ASP A 282 -11.74 7.42 -18.64
N ARG A 283 -10.66 8.19 -18.75
CA ARG A 283 -9.29 7.79 -18.42
C ARG A 283 -8.86 8.26 -17.02
N GLU A 284 -9.72 8.95 -16.28
CA GLU A 284 -9.39 9.49 -14.96
C GLU A 284 -9.35 8.40 -13.88
N SER A 285 -8.31 8.48 -13.04
CA SER A 285 -8.12 7.53 -11.95
C SER A 285 -9.07 7.81 -10.78
N PHE A 286 -9.42 6.78 -10.00
CA PHE A 286 -10.27 6.91 -8.80
C PHE A 286 -9.76 8.01 -7.82
N VAL A 287 -8.44 8.10 -7.64
CA VAL A 287 -7.80 9.12 -6.79
C VAL A 287 -8.02 10.54 -7.30
N GLU A 288 -8.05 10.75 -8.62
CA GLU A 288 -8.29 12.05 -9.23
C GLU A 288 -9.74 12.47 -9.06
N LYS A 289 -10.68 11.54 -9.22
CA LYS A 289 -12.11 11.75 -8.96
C LYS A 289 -12.38 12.06 -7.49
N PHE A 290 -11.76 11.32 -6.58
CA PHE A 290 -11.87 11.56 -5.14
C PHE A 290 -11.29 12.93 -4.74
N LYS A 291 -10.12 13.29 -5.29
CA LYS A 291 -9.53 14.61 -5.08
C LYS A 291 -10.43 15.73 -5.62
N LYS A 292 -11.00 15.56 -6.81
CA LYS A 292 -11.98 16.51 -7.38
C LYS A 292 -13.21 16.62 -6.50
N ALA A 293 -13.83 15.51 -6.10
CA ALA A 293 -15.01 15.49 -5.25
C ALA A 293 -14.80 16.21 -3.90
N ILE A 294 -13.64 16.02 -3.27
CA ILE A 294 -13.27 16.76 -2.04
C ILE A 294 -13.09 18.25 -2.34
N THR A 295 -12.48 18.59 -3.47
CA THR A 295 -12.19 19.98 -3.84
C THR A 295 -13.45 20.74 -4.24
N THR A 296 -14.42 20.08 -4.88
CA THR A 296 -15.69 20.67 -5.35
C THR A 296 -16.84 20.50 -4.35
N GLY A 297 -16.68 19.67 -3.31
CA GLY A 297 -17.73 19.39 -2.32
C GLY A 297 -18.87 18.52 -2.85
N ASP A 298 -18.70 17.92 -4.04
CA ASP A 298 -19.73 17.12 -4.69
C ASP A 298 -19.38 15.63 -4.65
N LEU A 299 -20.02 14.92 -3.72
CA LEU A 299 -19.88 13.47 -3.52
C LEU A 299 -20.49 12.65 -4.68
N SER A 300 -21.31 13.26 -5.55
CA SER A 300 -21.88 12.57 -6.70
C SER A 300 -20.81 12.23 -7.75
N ILE A 301 -19.70 12.97 -7.79
CA ILE A 301 -18.55 12.72 -8.69
C ILE A 301 -17.85 11.40 -8.34
N VAL A 302 -17.91 10.96 -7.08
CA VAL A 302 -17.39 9.64 -6.66
C VAL A 302 -18.41 8.54 -6.93
N LYS A 303 -19.71 8.85 -6.81
CA LYS A 303 -20.83 7.98 -7.22
C LYS A 303 -21.09 8.11 -8.72
N LEU A 304 -20.10 7.83 -9.55
CA LEU A 304 -20.35 7.62 -10.98
C LEU A 304 -20.94 6.22 -11.15
N SER A 305 -22.26 6.09 -10.97
CA SER A 305 -23.01 5.01 -11.62
C SER A 305 -23.05 5.37 -13.09
N TYR A 306 -22.00 5.02 -13.82
CA TYR A 306 -22.07 5.03 -15.27
C TYR A 306 -23.25 4.14 -15.67
N GLU A 307 -24.27 4.74 -16.29
CA GLU A 307 -25.33 3.96 -16.90
C GLU A 307 -24.69 3.12 -18.02
N ASN A 308 -25.08 1.84 -18.10
CA ASN A 308 -24.62 0.91 -19.13
C ASN A 308 -23.09 0.87 -19.34
N VAL A 309 -22.33 0.55 -18.27
CA VAL A 309 -20.89 0.25 -18.38
C VAL A 309 -20.67 -0.89 -19.36
N ILE A 310 -19.90 -0.62 -20.41
CA ILE A 310 -19.49 -1.61 -21.40
C ILE A 310 -18.23 -2.32 -20.91
N ALA A 311 -17.25 -1.55 -20.44
CA ALA A 311 -16.02 -2.08 -19.89
C ALA A 311 -15.44 -1.14 -18.82
N SER A 312 -14.80 -1.73 -17.81
CA SER A 312 -14.22 -1.02 -16.68
C SER A 312 -12.76 -1.41 -16.46
N PRO A 313 -11.95 -0.53 -15.84
CA PRO A 313 -10.57 -0.81 -15.45
C PRO A 313 -10.51 -1.66 -14.17
N THR A 314 -11.37 -2.66 -14.05
CA THR A 314 -11.44 -3.57 -12.91
C THR A 314 -10.38 -4.66 -13.04
N ALA A 315 -9.87 -5.13 -11.90
CA ALA A 315 -8.85 -6.19 -11.84
C ALA A 315 -9.36 -7.55 -12.37
N GLU A 316 -10.67 -7.70 -12.53
CA GLU A 316 -11.30 -8.87 -13.17
C GLU A 316 -10.96 -8.98 -14.67
N GLY A 317 -10.56 -7.88 -15.32
CA GLY A 317 -10.24 -7.87 -16.74
C GLY A 317 -11.48 -7.96 -17.64
N LEU A 318 -11.26 -8.01 -18.96
CA LEU A 318 -12.32 -8.07 -19.97
C LEU A 318 -12.87 -9.48 -20.15
N THR A 319 -14.20 -9.60 -20.24
CA THR A 319 -14.87 -10.83 -20.69
C THR A 319 -14.91 -10.93 -22.22
N LYS A 320 -15.12 -12.13 -22.76
CA LYS A 320 -15.29 -12.33 -24.22
C LYS A 320 -16.43 -11.52 -24.81
N GLU A 321 -17.56 -11.46 -24.11
CA GLU A 321 -18.73 -10.69 -24.53
C GLU A 321 -18.43 -9.19 -24.61
N GLN A 322 -17.67 -8.66 -23.63
CA GLN A 322 -17.22 -7.28 -23.64
C GLN A 322 -16.30 -7.00 -24.82
N ILE A 323 -15.35 -7.90 -25.11
CA ILE A 323 -14.44 -7.75 -26.26
C ILE A 323 -15.20 -7.74 -27.57
N GLU A 324 -16.18 -8.62 -27.76
CA GLU A 324 -17.01 -8.62 -28.96
C GLU A 324 -17.82 -7.34 -29.11
N LYS A 325 -18.37 -6.83 -28.01
CA LYS A 325 -19.08 -5.54 -28.01
C LYS A 325 -18.15 -4.39 -28.36
N LEU A 326 -16.92 -4.37 -27.83
CA LEU A 326 -15.91 -3.36 -28.18
C LEU A 326 -15.51 -3.43 -29.67
N LYS A 327 -15.36 -4.63 -30.23
CA LYS A 327 -15.08 -4.82 -31.67
C LYS A 327 -16.17 -4.20 -32.54
N LYS A 328 -17.44 -4.51 -32.25
CA LYS A 328 -18.58 -3.93 -32.98
C LYS A 328 -18.58 -2.40 -32.94
N LEU A 329 -18.32 -1.81 -31.77
CA LEU A 329 -18.30 -0.35 -31.61
C LEU A 329 -17.16 0.33 -32.37
N VAL A 330 -16.01 -0.35 -32.51
CA VAL A 330 -14.89 0.12 -33.34
C VAL A 330 -15.24 0.00 -34.83
N GLU A 331 -15.84 -1.11 -35.25
CA GLU A 331 -16.32 -1.32 -36.63
C GLU A 331 -17.39 -0.31 -37.03
N GLU A 332 -18.29 0.05 -36.12
CA GLU A 332 -19.32 1.08 -36.29
C GLU A 332 -18.75 2.52 -36.27
N GLY A 333 -17.44 2.70 -36.04
CA GLY A 333 -16.79 4.01 -35.97
C GLY A 333 -17.14 4.83 -34.73
N LYS A 334 -17.80 4.23 -33.74
CA LYS A 334 -18.16 4.87 -32.46
C LYS A 334 -17.01 4.92 -31.46
N LEU A 335 -15.94 4.17 -31.69
CA LEU A 335 -14.75 4.11 -30.84
C LEU A 335 -13.46 4.07 -31.67
N GLU A 336 -12.44 4.78 -31.20
CA GLU A 336 -11.08 4.68 -31.75
C GLU A 336 -10.47 3.29 -31.53
N ASN A 337 -9.73 2.76 -32.51
CA ASN A 337 -9.09 1.45 -32.40
C ASN A 337 -7.78 1.47 -31.59
N GLU A 338 -7.79 2.12 -30.43
CA GLU A 338 -6.65 2.17 -29.51
C GLU A 338 -7.13 2.07 -28.07
N PHE A 339 -6.74 1.01 -27.37
CA PHE A 339 -7.13 0.74 -25.99
C PHE A 339 -5.90 0.69 -25.09
N ILE A 340 -6.03 1.29 -23.91
CA ILE A 340 -5.00 1.25 -22.88
C ILE A 340 -5.19 -0.03 -22.07
N VAL A 341 -4.19 -0.92 -22.08
CA VAL A 341 -4.17 -2.14 -21.27
C VAL A 341 -3.10 -2.02 -20.19
N ARG A 342 -3.49 -2.27 -18.94
CA ARG A 342 -2.61 -2.30 -17.78
C ARG A 342 -2.16 -3.73 -17.54
N LYS A 343 -0.85 -3.94 -17.46
CA LYS A 343 -0.25 -5.19 -17.00
C LYS A 343 -0.26 -5.17 -15.47
N ALA A 344 -0.83 -6.22 -14.87
CA ALA A 344 -0.72 -6.44 -13.44
C ALA A 344 0.76 -6.65 -13.08
N MET A 345 1.19 -6.05 -11.98
CA MET A 345 2.48 -6.37 -11.40
C MET A 345 2.31 -7.62 -10.52
N PRO A 346 3.11 -8.68 -10.70
CA PRO A 346 3.03 -9.84 -9.83
C PRO A 346 3.59 -9.46 -8.45
N PHE A 347 2.69 -9.26 -7.48
CA PHE A 347 3.03 -8.82 -6.12
C PHE A 347 2.98 -9.97 -5.11
N ALA A 348 2.46 -11.14 -5.46
CA ALA A 348 2.52 -12.34 -4.61
C ALA A 348 3.95 -12.74 -4.23
N PRO A 349 4.96 -12.67 -5.14
CA PRO A 349 6.36 -12.93 -4.77
C PRO A 349 6.90 -11.93 -3.73
N ALA A 350 6.43 -10.68 -3.75
CA ALA A 350 6.81 -9.67 -2.76
C ALA A 350 6.18 -9.97 -1.40
N LEU A 351 4.91 -10.41 -1.38
CA LEU A 351 4.24 -10.90 -0.17
C LEU A 351 4.95 -12.10 0.43
N PHE A 352 5.32 -13.08 -0.42
CA PHE A 352 6.09 -14.23 0.03
C PHE A 352 7.48 -13.85 0.56
N LEU A 353 8.19 -12.94 -0.12
CA LEU A 353 9.47 -12.43 0.37
C LEU A 353 9.32 -11.73 1.73
N GLY A 354 8.28 -10.91 1.89
CA GLY A 354 7.99 -10.23 3.16
C GLY A 354 7.70 -11.22 4.29
N PHE A 355 6.99 -12.31 4.00
CA PHE A 355 6.79 -13.43 4.92
C PHE A 355 8.10 -14.12 5.30
N LEU A 356 8.97 -14.46 4.35
CA LEU A 356 10.26 -15.08 4.65
C LEU A 356 11.12 -14.15 5.53
N ILE A 357 11.14 -12.86 5.22
CA ILE A 357 11.82 -11.85 6.05
C ILE A 357 11.21 -11.82 7.45
N SER A 358 9.87 -11.80 7.57
CA SER A 358 9.20 -11.71 8.89
C SER A 358 9.49 -12.92 9.76
N VAL A 359 9.59 -14.11 9.16
CA VAL A 359 9.88 -15.35 9.88
C VAL A 359 11.34 -15.44 10.32
N PHE A 360 12.29 -15.20 9.40
CA PHE A 360 13.71 -15.49 9.64
C PHE A 360 14.50 -14.31 10.19
N TYR A 361 14.10 -13.09 9.84
CA TYR A 361 14.79 -11.87 10.24
C TYR A 361 13.96 -11.09 11.27
N GLY A 362 12.65 -11.00 11.04
CA GLY A 362 11.72 -10.26 11.86
C GLY A 362 11.22 -8.99 11.20
N ASP A 363 10.98 -7.95 11.98
CA ASP A 363 10.35 -6.72 11.52
C ASP A 363 11.36 -5.66 11.05
N LEU A 364 11.40 -5.40 9.74
CA LEU A 364 12.32 -4.42 9.15
C LEU A 364 11.95 -2.98 9.53
N LEU A 365 10.67 -2.66 9.65
CA LEU A 365 10.23 -1.32 10.04
C LEU A 365 10.65 -1.04 11.49
N TRP A 366 10.47 -2.02 12.37
CA TRP A 366 10.92 -1.94 13.75
C TRP A 366 12.44 -1.85 13.86
N LEU A 367 13.19 -2.58 13.03
CA LEU A 367 14.64 -2.42 12.96
C LEU A 367 15.05 -1.00 12.58
N LEU A 368 14.39 -0.42 11.56
CA LEU A 368 14.64 0.97 11.17
C LEU A 368 14.32 1.91 12.32
N PHE A 369 13.21 1.70 13.02
CA PHE A 369 12.84 2.48 14.21
C PHE A 369 13.89 2.39 15.32
N ILE A 370 14.35 1.19 15.68
CA ILE A 370 15.40 0.98 16.69
C ILE A 370 16.68 1.73 16.28
N LYS A 371 17.15 1.55 15.04
CA LYS A 371 18.35 2.23 14.52
C LYS A 371 18.20 3.76 14.48
N MET A 372 17.00 4.26 14.19
CA MET A 372 16.72 5.70 14.23
C MET A 372 16.91 6.26 15.64
N ASN A 373 16.48 5.50 16.66
CA ASN A 373 16.65 5.85 18.07
C ASN A 373 18.06 5.59 18.62
N GLY A 374 18.98 5.06 17.80
CA GLY A 374 20.37 4.80 18.20
C GLY A 374 20.55 3.55 19.06
N LEU A 375 19.59 2.62 18.99
CA LEU A 375 19.61 1.33 19.68
C LEU A 375 20.08 0.20 18.76
#